data_AF-A0A8H2Y496-F1
#
_entry.id   AF-A0A8H2Y496-F1
#
_cell.length_a   1.000
_cell.length_b   1.000
_cell.length_c   1.000
_cell.angle_alpha   90.00
_cell.angle_beta   90.00
_cell.angle_gamma   90.00
#
_symmetry.space_group_name_H-M   'P 1'
#
loop_
_entity.id
_entity.type
_entity.pdbx_description
1 polymer ?
#
loop_
_entity_poly.entity_id
_entity_poly.type
_entity_poly.pdbx_seq_one_letter_code
_entity_poly.pdbx_strand_id
1 'polypeptide(L)'
;PGDRICLFGYSRGAFAARKVASLIFHCGLSVGRDQLLKQWARREKPVCWIENQDGFKLEGKGQQSIPIKYLCVWDTVCAVRDLPHVAPVKEMLGIREEELTPNVEHALHALAFHENRKPFGVTLFEENATTHLEEVWFPGSHSDVGGGGELSHLPKISLEWMMRHLDIFNSAPVAEMVKLDYSITHSFNPHNASRQGKLAMMIREEDRIKSHRLSKRSQIHQSMHYLETILFKDIDKHLLNLNQLSERTGWNRLGYTIYCPLVDELMGTGTLDVPASRRSSLSLLQLTLPVLRKMESAPCLVRKLHPQRSHSWTSIMTV
;
A
#
# COMPACT_ATOMS: atom_id res chain seq x y z
N PRO A 1 -25.04 9.55 -12.75
CA PRO A 1 -24.85 10.07 -11.37
C PRO A 1 -25.26 8.99 -10.35
N GLY A 2 -24.38 8.61 -9.44
CA GLY A 2 -24.60 7.50 -8.49
C GLY A 2 -23.71 6.26 -8.71
N ASP A 3 -22.95 6.22 -9.81
CA ASP A 3 -21.98 5.15 -10.04
C ASP A 3 -20.80 5.23 -9.08
N ARG A 4 -20.30 4.07 -8.65
CA ARG A 4 -19.09 3.97 -7.82
C ARG A 4 -17.87 3.85 -8.73
N ILE A 5 -16.95 4.81 -8.62
CA ILE A 5 -15.67 4.77 -9.34
C ILE A 5 -14.66 4.02 -8.48
N CYS A 6 -14.08 2.96 -9.04
CA CYS A 6 -12.99 2.20 -8.43
C CYS A 6 -11.80 2.20 -9.39
N LEU A 7 -10.63 2.60 -8.90
CA LEU A 7 -9.40 2.65 -9.68
C LEU A 7 -8.42 1.61 -9.15
N PHE A 8 -7.87 0.81 -10.06
CA PHE A 8 -6.91 -0.24 -9.74
C PHE A 8 -5.62 -0.02 -10.52
N GLY A 9 -4.47 -0.24 -9.89
CA GLY A 9 -3.21 -0.20 -10.62
C GLY A 9 -2.06 -0.86 -9.89
N TYR A 10 -1.16 -1.46 -10.65
CA TYR A 10 0.08 -2.06 -10.15
C TYR A 10 1.28 -1.34 -10.76
N SER A 11 2.34 -1.09 -9.99
CA SER A 11 3.60 -0.54 -10.47
C SER A 11 3.43 0.84 -11.12
N ARG A 12 3.89 1.02 -12.37
CA ARG A 12 3.61 2.22 -13.17
C ARG A 12 2.13 2.41 -13.47
N GLY A 13 1.36 1.33 -13.54
CA GLY A 13 -0.10 1.39 -13.63
C GLY A 13 -0.75 1.97 -12.36
N ALA A 14 -0.17 1.71 -11.19
CA ALA A 14 -0.60 2.36 -9.94
C ALA A 14 -0.34 3.87 -9.98
N PHE A 15 0.82 4.27 -10.50
CA PHE A 15 1.12 5.69 -10.71
C PHE A 15 0.09 6.34 -11.65
N ALA A 16 -0.23 5.70 -12.77
CA ALA A 16 -1.26 6.16 -13.68
C ALA A 16 -2.64 6.26 -13.00
N ALA A 17 -3.06 5.25 -12.23
CA ALA A 17 -4.32 5.26 -11.50
C ALA A 17 -4.41 6.43 -10.51
N ARG A 18 -3.32 6.71 -9.76
CA ARG A 18 -3.23 7.89 -8.87
C ARG A 18 -3.35 9.20 -9.65
N LYS A 19 -2.67 9.34 -10.79
CA LYS A 19 -2.78 10.54 -11.63
C LYS A 19 -4.19 10.71 -12.20
N VAL A 20 -4.86 9.63 -12.58
CA VAL A 20 -6.28 9.68 -12.99
C VAL A 20 -7.15 10.16 -11.83
N ALA A 21 -6.93 9.68 -10.60
CA ALA A 21 -7.68 10.13 -9.42
C ALA A 21 -7.51 11.65 -9.19
N SER A 22 -6.28 12.15 -9.24
CA SER A 22 -5.99 13.58 -9.15
C SER A 22 -6.61 14.37 -10.30
N LEU A 23 -6.57 13.86 -11.53
CA LEU A 23 -7.20 14.52 -12.67
C LEU A 23 -8.72 14.62 -12.50
N ILE A 24 -9.39 13.57 -12.03
CA ILE A 24 -10.82 13.60 -11.72
C ILE A 24 -11.12 14.68 -10.67
N PHE A 25 -10.29 14.78 -9.64
CA PHE A 25 -10.44 15.81 -8.60
C PHE A 25 -10.28 17.24 -9.15
N HIS A 26 -9.20 17.48 -9.89
CA HIS A 26 -8.86 18.84 -10.33
C HIS A 26 -9.59 19.28 -11.60
N CYS A 27 -10.01 18.35 -12.46
CA CYS A 27 -10.60 18.64 -13.77
C CYS A 27 -12.07 18.22 -13.90
N GLY A 28 -12.56 17.33 -13.03
CA GLY A 28 -13.84 16.66 -13.22
C GLY A 28 -13.81 15.62 -14.35
N LEU A 29 -14.97 15.06 -14.67
CA LEU A 29 -15.13 14.17 -15.82
C LEU A 29 -15.40 15.02 -17.07
N SER A 30 -14.48 14.96 -18.04
CA SER A 30 -14.66 15.61 -19.34
C SER A 30 -15.74 14.88 -20.14
N VAL A 31 -16.61 15.63 -20.82
CA VAL A 31 -17.73 15.05 -21.61
C VAL A 31 -17.26 14.61 -23.02
N GLY A 32 -16.05 14.98 -23.43
CA GLY A 32 -15.50 14.58 -24.73
C GLY A 32 -13.96 14.65 -24.82
N ARG A 33 -13.40 13.87 -25.76
CA ARG A 33 -11.95 13.76 -26.01
C ARG A 33 -11.28 15.11 -26.24
N ASP A 34 -11.90 16.00 -27.01
CA ASP A 34 -11.31 17.31 -27.33
C ASP A 34 -11.23 18.23 -26.11
N GLN A 35 -12.22 18.14 -25.20
CA GLN A 35 -12.21 18.88 -23.95
C GLN A 35 -11.09 18.37 -23.03
N LEU A 36 -10.93 17.04 -22.95
CA LEU A 36 -9.84 16.40 -22.22
C LEU A 36 -8.47 16.79 -22.80
N LEU A 37 -8.28 16.74 -24.12
CA LEU A 37 -7.03 17.11 -24.76
C LEU A 37 -6.70 18.60 -24.59
N LYS A 38 -7.70 19.48 -24.63
CA LYS A 38 -7.53 20.92 -24.31
C LYS A 38 -7.13 21.11 -22.85
N GLN A 39 -7.74 20.38 -21.93
CA GLN A 39 -7.40 20.40 -20.51
C GLN A 39 -6.00 19.80 -20.23
N TRP A 40 -5.59 18.81 -21.00
CA TRP A 40 -4.29 18.15 -20.94
C TRP A 40 -3.17 19.04 -21.46
N ALA A 41 -3.30 19.56 -22.69
CA ALA A 41 -2.30 20.41 -23.34
C ALA A 41 -2.00 21.71 -22.57
N ARG A 42 -2.98 22.22 -21.80
CA ARG A 42 -2.80 23.39 -20.93
C ARG A 42 -1.91 23.11 -19.70
N ARG A 43 -1.78 21.85 -19.30
CA ARG A 43 -1.17 21.41 -18.03
C ARG A 43 0.10 20.58 -18.22
N GLU A 44 0.57 20.45 -19.46
CA GLU A 44 1.91 19.93 -19.77
C GLU A 44 3.05 20.88 -19.34
N LYS A 45 2.71 22.12 -18.97
CA LYS A 45 3.60 23.01 -18.22
C LYS A 45 3.22 22.90 -16.72
N PRO A 46 4.17 22.84 -15.78
CA PRO A 46 3.85 22.81 -14.35
C PRO A 46 3.17 24.14 -13.96
N VAL A 47 1.84 24.15 -13.92
CA VAL A 47 1.05 25.30 -13.48
C VAL A 47 0.38 24.93 -12.17
N CYS A 48 0.38 25.86 -11.22
CA CYS A 48 -0.32 25.70 -9.95
C CYS A 48 -1.82 25.54 -10.20
N TRP A 49 -2.41 24.48 -9.66
CA TRP A 49 -3.85 24.19 -9.78
C TRP A 49 -4.75 25.20 -9.03
N ILE A 50 -4.17 26.14 -8.27
CA ILE A 50 -4.89 27.11 -7.43
C ILE A 50 -5.23 28.39 -8.20
N GLU A 51 -4.37 28.83 -9.12
CA GLU A 51 -4.61 30.00 -9.97
C GLU A 51 -4.04 29.76 -11.36
N ASN A 52 -4.92 29.60 -12.36
CA ASN A 52 -4.46 29.71 -13.74
C ASN A 52 -4.19 31.19 -14.03
N GLN A 53 -2.95 31.54 -14.39
CA GLN A 53 -2.57 32.91 -14.78
C GLN A 53 -3.30 33.41 -16.05
N ASP A 54 -4.05 32.53 -16.74
CA ASP A 54 -4.80 32.83 -17.97
C ASP A 54 -6.25 33.27 -17.73
N GLY A 55 -6.68 33.42 -16.47
CA GLY A 55 -8.05 33.82 -16.12
C GLY A 55 -9.10 32.72 -16.34
N PHE A 56 -8.70 31.48 -16.64
CA PHE A 56 -9.62 30.35 -16.72
C PHE A 56 -10.11 29.97 -15.32
N LYS A 57 -11.35 30.35 -15.03
CA LYS A 57 -12.14 29.67 -14.00
C LYS A 57 -12.51 28.31 -14.57
N LEU A 58 -12.13 27.22 -13.88
CA LEU A 58 -12.83 25.95 -14.02
C LEU A 58 -14.33 26.30 -14.05
N GLU A 59 -15.05 25.90 -15.09
CA GLU A 59 -16.52 25.98 -15.10
C GLU A 59 -16.96 25.49 -13.73
N GLY A 60 -17.53 26.43 -12.94
CA GLY A 60 -17.30 26.51 -11.50
C GLY A 60 -17.26 25.16 -10.84
N LYS A 61 -16.12 24.81 -10.18
CA LYS A 61 -15.90 23.56 -9.42
C LYS A 61 -16.97 22.54 -9.78
N GLY A 62 -16.82 21.75 -10.87
CA GLY A 62 -17.92 20.92 -11.38
C GLY A 62 -18.81 20.46 -10.23
N GLN A 63 -20.06 20.96 -10.16
CA GLN A 63 -20.76 21.39 -8.92
C GLN A 63 -20.82 20.40 -7.73
N GLN A 64 -20.33 19.17 -7.91
CA GLN A 64 -19.94 18.24 -6.86
C GLN A 64 -18.58 17.61 -7.16
N SER A 65 -17.71 17.58 -6.15
CA SER A 65 -16.54 16.70 -6.13
C SER A 65 -16.96 15.29 -6.53
N ILE A 66 -16.38 14.73 -7.59
CA ILE A 66 -16.74 13.41 -8.11
C ILE A 66 -16.09 12.37 -7.21
N PRO A 67 -16.86 11.63 -6.40
CA PRO A 67 -16.30 10.72 -5.41
C PRO A 67 -15.70 9.49 -6.09
N ILE A 68 -14.51 9.12 -5.65
CA ILE A 68 -13.85 7.86 -5.98
C ILE A 68 -14.01 6.97 -4.75
N LYS A 69 -14.74 5.87 -4.91
CA LYS A 69 -15.05 4.98 -3.79
C LYS A 69 -13.79 4.24 -3.32
N TYR A 70 -13.02 3.71 -4.27
CA TYR A 70 -11.79 2.97 -3.98
C TYR A 70 -10.65 3.36 -4.93
N LEU A 71 -9.49 3.64 -4.37
CA LEU A 71 -8.21 3.72 -5.08
C LEU A 71 -7.31 2.61 -4.54
N CYS A 72 -7.20 1.53 -5.30
CA CYS A 72 -6.50 0.31 -4.92
C CYS A 72 -5.22 0.17 -5.74
N VAL A 73 -4.07 0.23 -5.06
CA VAL A 73 -2.77 0.22 -5.73
C VAL A 73 -1.81 -0.79 -5.14
N TRP A 74 -0.97 -1.35 -6.00
CA TRP A 74 0.12 -2.26 -5.62
C TRP A 74 1.47 -1.63 -5.98
N ASP A 75 2.31 -1.48 -4.95
CA ASP A 75 3.71 -1.06 -4.97
C ASP A 75 4.00 0.04 -6.02
N THR A 76 3.42 1.22 -5.80
CA THR A 76 3.48 2.33 -6.77
C THR A 76 4.92 2.75 -7.06
N VAL A 77 5.36 2.63 -8.31
CA VAL A 77 6.67 3.14 -8.76
C VAL A 77 6.44 4.25 -9.78
N CYS A 78 7.11 5.39 -9.58
CA CYS A 78 7.04 6.50 -10.54
C CYS A 78 7.58 6.04 -11.91
N ALA A 79 6.82 6.32 -12.97
CA ALA A 79 7.14 5.85 -14.31
C ALA A 79 8.42 6.46 -14.90
N VAL A 80 8.92 7.57 -14.34
CA VAL A 80 10.02 8.37 -14.89
C VAL A 80 11.04 8.72 -13.81
N ARG A 81 11.61 7.71 -13.15
CA ARG A 81 12.80 7.90 -12.31
C ARG A 81 14.02 7.25 -12.95
N ASP A 82 15.11 8.02 -13.00
CA ASP A 82 16.49 7.54 -13.17
C ASP A 82 16.79 6.69 -14.43
N LEU A 83 16.11 6.93 -15.55
CA LEU A 83 16.55 6.40 -16.84
C LEU A 83 17.80 7.16 -17.32
N PRO A 84 18.85 6.46 -17.78
CA PRO A 84 20.03 7.12 -18.35
C PRO A 84 19.62 8.05 -19.49
N HIS A 85 20.11 9.29 -19.46
CA HIS A 85 19.88 10.29 -20.50
C HIS A 85 18.44 10.81 -20.65
N VAL A 86 17.53 10.49 -19.72
CA VAL A 86 16.17 11.06 -19.68
C VAL A 86 16.07 11.94 -18.45
N ALA A 87 15.74 13.22 -18.64
CA ALA A 87 15.46 14.11 -17.52
C ALA A 87 14.27 13.55 -16.72
N PRO A 88 14.38 13.38 -15.40
CA PRO A 88 13.27 12.86 -14.60
C PRO A 88 12.09 13.82 -14.70
N VAL A 89 10.95 13.33 -15.18
CA VAL A 89 9.70 14.08 -15.16
C VAL A 89 9.13 13.97 -13.76
N LYS A 90 9.57 14.88 -12.89
CA LYS A 90 8.95 15.07 -11.58
C LYS A 90 7.60 15.75 -11.76
N GLU A 91 6.65 15.36 -10.92
CA GLU A 91 5.35 16.03 -10.81
C GLU A 91 4.64 16.16 -12.17
N MET A 92 4.53 15.05 -12.90
CA MET A 92 3.81 14.99 -14.17
C MET A 92 2.44 15.68 -14.03
N LEU A 93 2.14 16.61 -14.95
CA LEU A 93 0.94 17.47 -14.96
C LEU A 93 0.88 18.50 -13.82
N GLY A 94 2.00 18.84 -13.18
CA GLY A 94 2.03 19.72 -12.00
C GLY A 94 1.37 19.08 -10.76
N ILE A 95 1.16 17.76 -10.77
CA ILE A 95 0.57 17.00 -9.67
C ILE A 95 1.71 16.31 -8.92
N ARG A 96 1.79 16.48 -7.61
CA ARG A 96 2.81 15.81 -6.78
C ARG A 96 2.71 14.29 -6.89
N GLU A 97 3.82 13.58 -6.71
CA GLU A 97 3.81 12.11 -6.81
C GLU A 97 3.08 11.46 -5.63
N GLU A 98 3.25 12.07 -4.44
CA GLU A 98 2.69 11.62 -3.17
C GLU A 98 1.22 12.02 -2.97
N GLU A 99 0.66 12.87 -3.84
CA GLU A 99 -0.69 13.43 -3.68
C GLU A 99 -1.77 12.33 -3.52
N LEU A 100 -2.58 12.49 -2.46
CA LEU A 100 -3.83 11.77 -2.26
C LEU A 100 -4.97 12.78 -2.20
N THR A 101 -5.87 12.73 -3.17
CA THR A 101 -6.92 13.74 -3.30
C THR A 101 -8.12 13.48 -2.37
N PRO A 102 -8.74 14.53 -1.79
CA PRO A 102 -9.85 14.39 -0.85
C PRO A 102 -11.14 13.75 -1.39
N ASN A 103 -11.27 13.60 -2.72
CA ASN A 103 -12.41 12.91 -3.33
C ASN A 103 -12.29 11.39 -3.29
N VAL A 104 -11.15 10.84 -2.85
CA VAL A 104 -10.97 9.41 -2.63
C VAL A 104 -11.48 9.06 -1.23
N GLU A 105 -12.46 8.16 -1.14
CA GLU A 105 -13.00 7.69 0.14
C GLU A 105 -12.08 6.68 0.82
N HIS A 106 -11.66 5.65 0.07
CA HIS A 106 -10.73 4.62 0.54
C HIS A 106 -9.52 4.52 -0.39
N ALA A 107 -8.32 4.67 0.16
CA ALA A 107 -7.05 4.47 -0.54
C ALA A 107 -6.31 3.28 0.08
N LEU A 108 -6.12 2.23 -0.71
CA LEU A 108 -5.50 0.98 -0.27
C LEU A 108 -4.21 0.77 -1.06
N HIS A 109 -3.10 0.59 -0.36
CA HIS A 109 -1.79 0.43 -0.97
C HIS A 109 -1.07 -0.79 -0.41
N ALA A 110 -0.96 -1.84 -1.24
CA ALA A 110 -0.18 -3.02 -0.92
C ALA A 110 1.29 -2.81 -1.35
N LEU A 111 2.21 -2.85 -0.39
CA LEU A 111 3.62 -2.46 -0.56
C LEU A 111 4.56 -3.67 -0.49
N ALA A 112 5.61 -3.69 -1.31
CA ALA A 112 6.60 -4.76 -1.31
C ALA A 112 7.71 -4.52 -0.28
N PHE A 113 7.77 -5.38 0.75
CA PHE A 113 8.75 -5.29 1.83
C PHE A 113 10.19 -5.61 1.38
N HIS A 114 10.36 -6.61 0.51
CA HIS A 114 11.67 -7.13 0.10
C HIS A 114 12.18 -6.55 -1.23
N GLU A 115 11.46 -5.60 -1.85
CA GLU A 115 11.95 -4.94 -3.05
C GLU A 115 13.18 -4.08 -2.74
N ASN A 116 14.31 -4.44 -3.34
CA ASN A 116 15.62 -3.86 -3.06
C ASN A 116 16.32 -3.29 -4.30
N ARG A 117 15.65 -3.16 -5.44
CA ARG A 117 16.19 -2.49 -6.63
C ARG A 117 15.92 -1.00 -6.52
N LYS A 118 16.97 -0.17 -6.47
CA LYS A 118 16.85 1.29 -6.38
C LYS A 118 15.87 1.93 -7.39
N PRO A 119 15.82 1.51 -8.68
CA PRO A 119 14.85 2.07 -9.65
C PRO A 119 13.39 1.79 -9.31
N PHE A 120 13.11 0.80 -8.45
CA PHE A 120 11.77 0.43 -7.99
C PHE A 120 11.44 1.08 -6.64
N GLY A 121 11.99 2.27 -6.38
CA GLY A 121 11.67 3.07 -5.20
C GLY A 121 10.18 3.40 -5.14
N VAL A 122 9.50 2.94 -4.08
CA VAL A 122 8.06 3.11 -3.93
C VAL A 122 7.69 4.56 -3.58
N THR A 123 6.56 5.02 -4.12
CA THR A 123 5.96 6.31 -3.81
C THR A 123 4.80 6.10 -2.85
N LEU A 124 4.97 6.52 -1.59
CA LEU A 124 3.91 6.48 -0.58
C LEU A 124 2.88 7.59 -0.80
N PHE A 125 1.73 7.50 -0.13
CA PHE A 125 0.76 8.59 -0.10
C PHE A 125 1.10 9.63 0.97
N GLU A 126 0.73 10.89 0.69
CA GLU A 126 0.60 11.93 1.70
C GLU A 126 -0.81 11.87 2.28
N GLU A 127 -0.91 11.52 3.56
CA GLU A 127 -2.18 11.39 4.28
C GLU A 127 -2.96 12.71 4.29
N ASN A 128 -4.29 12.61 4.13
CA ASN A 128 -5.20 13.74 4.28
C ASN A 128 -6.30 13.40 5.31
N ALA A 129 -7.07 14.40 5.74
CA ALA A 129 -8.04 14.22 6.84
C ALA A 129 -9.34 13.51 6.44
N THR A 130 -9.60 13.33 5.14
CA THR A 130 -10.90 12.89 4.60
C THR A 130 -10.88 11.47 4.04
N THR A 131 -9.71 10.97 3.66
CA THR A 131 -9.53 9.66 3.04
C THR A 131 -9.15 8.61 4.08
N HIS A 132 -9.79 7.45 4.03
CA HIS A 132 -9.34 6.26 4.75
C HIS A 132 -8.15 5.63 4.01
N LEU A 133 -6.94 5.94 4.46
CA LEU A 133 -5.70 5.44 3.88
C LEU A 133 -5.17 4.22 4.64
N GLU A 134 -4.88 3.15 3.91
CA GLU A 134 -4.19 1.97 4.43
C GLU A 134 -2.99 1.62 3.54
N GLU A 135 -1.79 1.71 4.10
CA GLU A 135 -0.53 1.37 3.44
C GLU A 135 0.13 0.18 4.14
N VAL A 136 -0.09 -1.01 3.61
CA VAL A 136 0.28 -2.28 4.26
C VAL A 136 1.41 -2.95 3.50
N TRP A 137 2.46 -3.34 4.23
CA TRP A 137 3.63 -4.00 3.68
C TRP A 137 3.47 -5.51 3.72
N PHE A 138 3.64 -6.13 2.55
CA PHE A 138 3.50 -7.56 2.32
C PHE A 138 4.86 -8.21 2.03
N PRO A 139 4.98 -9.51 2.32
CA PRO A 139 6.17 -10.26 1.99
C PRO A 139 6.40 -10.34 0.48
N GLY A 140 7.64 -10.04 0.11
CA GLY A 140 8.17 -10.28 -1.22
C GLY A 140 8.65 -9.03 -1.92
N SER A 141 9.20 -9.22 -3.11
CA SER A 141 9.60 -8.17 -4.04
C SER A 141 8.39 -7.58 -4.79
N HIS A 142 8.64 -6.64 -5.69
CA HIS A 142 7.61 -5.92 -6.44
C HIS A 142 6.57 -6.84 -7.12
N SER A 143 7.00 -7.95 -7.73
CA SER A 143 6.10 -8.90 -8.41
C SER A 143 5.54 -9.97 -7.49
N ASP A 144 6.15 -10.18 -6.31
CA ASP A 144 5.59 -11.04 -5.27
C ASP A 144 4.39 -10.39 -4.58
N VAL A 145 4.27 -9.06 -4.62
CA VAL A 145 3.13 -8.34 -4.05
C VAL A 145 2.11 -7.96 -5.11
N GLY A 146 2.53 -7.49 -6.29
CA GLY A 146 1.60 -7.08 -7.35
C GLY A 146 1.26 -8.16 -8.38
N GLY A 147 1.96 -9.29 -8.36
CA GLY A 147 1.82 -10.36 -9.36
C GLY A 147 2.67 -10.14 -10.61
N GLY A 148 2.42 -10.98 -11.62
CA GLY A 148 3.12 -10.94 -12.92
C GLY A 148 4.50 -11.62 -12.96
N GLY A 149 4.93 -12.22 -11.85
CA GLY A 149 6.11 -13.11 -11.79
C GLY A 149 5.75 -14.57 -12.06
N GLU A 150 6.65 -15.49 -11.70
CA GLU A 150 6.40 -16.93 -11.75
C GLU A 150 5.23 -17.34 -10.84
N LEU A 151 4.69 -18.55 -11.04
CA LEU A 151 3.58 -19.10 -10.27
C LEU A 151 3.93 -19.17 -8.77
N SER A 152 3.59 -18.11 -8.05
CA SER A 152 3.84 -17.91 -6.62
C SER A 152 2.51 -17.65 -5.91
N HIS A 153 2.44 -18.07 -4.65
CA HIS A 153 1.31 -17.78 -3.79
C HIS A 153 1.44 -16.43 -3.06
N LEU A 154 2.61 -15.77 -3.09
CA LEU A 154 2.79 -14.46 -2.45
C LEU A 154 1.82 -13.38 -2.93
N PRO A 155 1.58 -13.18 -4.25
CA PRO A 155 0.71 -12.11 -4.72
C PRO A 155 -0.75 -12.31 -4.33
N LYS A 156 -1.12 -13.56 -4.05
CA LYS A 156 -2.47 -13.91 -3.62
C LYS A 156 -2.76 -13.36 -2.22
N ILE A 157 -1.74 -13.19 -1.36
CA ILE A 157 -1.93 -12.65 0.00
C ILE A 157 -2.40 -11.19 -0.06
N SER A 158 -1.71 -10.35 -0.84
CA SER A 158 -2.08 -8.94 -1.00
C SER A 158 -3.40 -8.77 -1.77
N LEU A 159 -3.68 -9.66 -2.73
CA LEU A 159 -4.95 -9.68 -3.45
C LEU A 159 -6.12 -10.02 -2.53
N GLU A 160 -5.97 -11.05 -1.69
CA GLU A 160 -6.96 -11.47 -0.71
C GLU A 160 -7.27 -10.34 0.28
N TRP A 161 -6.22 -9.71 0.82
CA TRP A 161 -6.35 -8.53 1.68
C TRP A 161 -7.13 -7.40 0.98
N MET A 162 -6.75 -7.06 -0.26
CA MET A 162 -7.42 -6.00 -1.02
C MET A 162 -8.90 -6.31 -1.23
N MET A 163 -9.23 -7.54 -1.62
CA MET A 163 -10.61 -7.97 -1.85
C MET A 163 -11.47 -7.83 -0.60
N ARG A 164 -10.94 -8.12 0.59
CA ARG A 164 -11.68 -7.96 1.86
C ARG A 164 -12.06 -6.52 2.22
N HIS A 165 -11.36 -5.53 1.70
CA HIS A 165 -11.68 -4.11 1.97
C HIS A 165 -12.78 -3.58 1.05
N LEU A 166 -13.01 -4.25 -0.08
CA LEU A 166 -13.95 -3.84 -1.09
C LEU A 166 -15.34 -4.40 -0.74
N ASP A 167 -16.28 -3.49 -0.49
CA ASP A 167 -17.66 -3.84 -0.10
C ASP A 167 -18.36 -4.79 -1.10
N ILE A 168 -17.98 -4.73 -2.37
CA ILE A 168 -18.46 -5.60 -3.46
C ILE A 168 -18.16 -7.09 -3.21
N PHE A 169 -17.17 -7.42 -2.38
CA PHE A 169 -16.81 -8.80 -2.04
C PHE A 169 -17.31 -9.23 -0.65
N ASN A 170 -18.07 -8.40 0.07
CA ASN A 170 -18.56 -8.73 1.42
C ASN A 170 -19.42 -10.00 1.47
N SER A 171 -20.14 -10.31 0.38
CA SER A 171 -20.96 -11.53 0.26
C SER A 171 -20.27 -12.65 -0.51
N ALA A 172 -19.03 -12.44 -0.98
CA ALA A 172 -18.30 -13.41 -1.77
C ALA A 172 -17.43 -14.30 -0.86
N PRO A 173 -17.26 -15.60 -1.19
CA PRO A 173 -16.34 -16.47 -0.47
C PRO A 173 -14.90 -16.17 -0.93
N VAL A 174 -14.33 -15.04 -0.49
CA VAL A 174 -13.00 -14.55 -0.93
C VAL A 174 -11.91 -15.64 -0.76
N ALA A 175 -11.98 -16.42 0.31
CA ALA A 175 -11.05 -17.53 0.55
C ALA A 175 -11.12 -18.64 -0.52
N GLU A 176 -12.28 -18.87 -1.12
CA GLU A 176 -12.46 -19.82 -2.22
C GLU A 176 -12.02 -19.23 -3.56
N MET A 177 -12.20 -17.92 -3.73
CA MET A 177 -11.77 -17.19 -4.93
C MET A 177 -10.24 -17.08 -5.02
N VAL A 178 -9.57 -16.89 -3.88
CA VAL A 178 -8.13 -16.74 -3.76
C VAL A 178 -7.55 -17.92 -2.99
N LYS A 179 -7.42 -19.07 -3.67
CA LYS A 179 -6.86 -20.28 -3.08
C LYS A 179 -5.38 -20.13 -2.76
N LEU A 180 -5.08 -20.00 -1.47
CA LEU A 180 -3.75 -20.00 -0.91
C LEU A 180 -3.42 -21.41 -0.38
N ASP A 181 -2.43 -22.06 -0.99
CA ASP A 181 -2.00 -23.40 -0.60
C ASP A 181 -0.64 -23.31 0.08
N TYR A 182 -0.69 -23.20 1.40
CA TYR A 182 0.49 -23.04 2.24
C TYR A 182 1.30 -24.32 2.46
N SER A 183 0.80 -25.47 1.96
CA SER A 183 1.62 -26.68 1.91
C SER A 183 2.79 -26.54 0.93
N ILE A 184 2.65 -25.65 -0.06
CA ILE A 184 3.64 -25.36 -1.09
C ILE A 184 4.61 -24.29 -0.59
N THR A 185 5.44 -24.63 0.41
CA THR A 185 6.33 -23.69 1.12
C THR A 185 7.21 -22.84 0.21
N HIS A 186 7.77 -23.43 -0.86
CA HIS A 186 8.63 -22.71 -1.82
C HIS A 186 7.88 -21.61 -2.58
N SER A 187 6.56 -21.73 -2.76
CA SER A 187 5.71 -20.70 -3.40
C SER A 187 5.50 -19.47 -2.52
N PHE A 188 6.04 -19.46 -1.31
CA PHE A 188 6.04 -18.32 -0.41
C PHE A 188 7.45 -17.76 -0.14
N ASN A 189 8.47 -18.23 -0.85
CA ASN A 189 9.81 -17.69 -0.69
C ASN A 189 9.91 -16.32 -1.40
N PRO A 190 10.18 -15.22 -0.68
CA PRO A 190 10.32 -13.91 -1.30
C PRO A 190 11.51 -13.86 -2.26
N HIS A 191 11.30 -13.27 -3.43
CA HIS A 191 12.39 -13.09 -4.39
C HIS A 191 13.36 -11.99 -3.95
N ASN A 192 14.66 -12.22 -4.14
CA ASN A 192 15.67 -11.17 -4.05
C ASN A 192 15.85 -10.50 -5.42
N ALA A 193 15.06 -9.46 -5.66
CA ALA A 193 14.92 -8.88 -6.99
C ALA A 193 16.21 -8.25 -7.55
N SER A 194 17.09 -7.70 -6.71
CA SER A 194 18.38 -7.15 -7.15
C SER A 194 19.37 -8.23 -7.62
N ARG A 195 19.17 -9.48 -7.20
CA ARG A 195 20.04 -10.62 -7.54
C ARG A 195 19.50 -11.48 -8.67
N GLN A 196 18.36 -11.09 -9.24
CA GLN A 196 17.68 -11.85 -10.29
C GLN A 196 17.80 -11.14 -11.64
N GLY A 197 17.91 -11.95 -12.70
CA GLY A 197 17.97 -11.49 -14.08
C GLY A 197 19.36 -11.07 -14.56
N LYS A 198 19.47 -10.89 -15.88
CA LYS A 198 20.75 -10.63 -16.59
C LYS A 198 21.44 -9.33 -16.19
N LEU A 199 20.71 -8.38 -15.60
CA LEU A 199 21.20 -7.06 -15.22
C LEU A 199 21.49 -6.93 -13.71
N ALA A 200 21.41 -8.02 -12.94
CA ALA A 200 21.62 -8.01 -11.49
C ALA A 200 22.92 -7.28 -11.06
N MET A 201 24.01 -7.46 -11.80
CA MET A 201 25.30 -6.82 -11.52
C MET A 201 25.31 -5.29 -11.67
N MET A 202 24.34 -4.73 -12.41
CA MET A 202 24.22 -3.29 -12.65
C MET A 202 23.18 -2.63 -11.73
N ILE A 203 22.38 -3.41 -11.02
CA ILE A 203 21.33 -2.89 -10.15
C ILE A 203 21.93 -2.52 -8.80
N ARG A 204 21.87 -1.23 -8.45
CA ARG A 204 22.21 -0.77 -7.11
C ARG A 204 21.16 -1.27 -6.11
N GLU A 205 21.61 -2.08 -5.16
CA GLU A 205 20.79 -2.59 -4.08
C GLU A 205 20.49 -1.49 -3.04
N GLU A 206 19.22 -1.33 -2.67
CA GLU A 206 18.75 -0.39 -1.67
C GLU A 206 17.48 -0.91 -0.99
N ASP A 207 17.58 -1.27 0.29
CA ASP A 207 16.42 -1.72 1.07
C ASP A 207 15.43 -0.57 1.38
N ARG A 208 14.20 -0.94 1.75
CA ARG A 208 13.12 0.01 2.01
C ARG A 208 13.36 0.93 3.22
N ILE A 209 14.26 0.56 4.15
CA ILE A 209 14.66 1.42 5.28
C ILE A 209 15.65 2.49 4.80
N LYS A 210 16.65 2.11 3.99
CA LYS A 210 17.65 3.03 3.42
C LYS A 210 17.01 4.09 2.53
N SER A 211 15.97 3.73 1.80
CA SER A 211 15.17 4.68 1.00
C SER A 211 14.20 5.54 1.83
N HIS A 212 14.19 5.40 3.16
CA HIS A 212 13.31 6.10 4.10
C HIS A 212 11.80 5.87 3.85
N ARG A 213 11.43 4.77 3.19
CA ARG A 213 10.02 4.42 2.91
C ARG A 213 9.43 3.52 4.00
N LEU A 214 10.24 2.63 4.56
CA LEU A 214 9.86 1.80 5.68
C LEU A 214 10.26 2.46 7.00
N SER A 215 9.32 2.58 7.94
CA SER A 215 9.50 3.33 9.19
C SER A 215 8.90 2.61 10.40
N LYS A 216 9.11 3.17 11.60
CA LYS A 216 8.53 2.67 12.85
C LYS A 216 6.98 2.67 12.89
N ARG A 217 6.32 3.37 11.96
CA ARG A 217 4.86 3.46 11.84
C ARG A 217 4.30 2.60 10.72
N SER A 218 5.16 1.92 9.94
CA SER A 218 4.73 1.11 8.81
C SER A 218 3.88 -0.06 9.27
N GLN A 219 2.71 -0.23 8.67
CA GLN A 219 1.81 -1.35 8.93
C GLN A 219 2.30 -2.59 8.17
N ILE A 220 2.56 -3.68 8.86
CA ILE A 220 3.11 -4.90 8.27
C ILE A 220 2.06 -6.00 8.34
N HIS A 221 1.81 -6.69 7.23
CA HIS A 221 0.86 -7.81 7.22
C HIS A 221 1.40 -9.00 8.01
N GLN A 222 0.53 -9.70 8.76
CA GLN A 222 0.91 -10.83 9.63
C GLN A 222 1.66 -11.94 8.91
N SER A 223 1.41 -12.12 7.61
CA SER A 223 2.13 -13.09 6.78
C SER A 223 3.65 -12.90 6.78
N MET A 224 4.17 -11.70 7.05
CA MET A 224 5.62 -11.50 7.23
C MET A 224 6.17 -12.31 8.42
N HIS A 225 5.46 -12.32 9.56
CA HIS A 225 5.86 -13.09 10.74
C HIS A 225 5.83 -14.59 10.47
N TYR A 226 4.79 -15.04 9.77
CA TYR A 226 4.64 -16.43 9.35
C TYR A 226 5.88 -16.88 8.56
N LEU A 227 6.25 -16.11 7.53
CA LEU A 227 7.33 -16.48 6.63
C LEU A 227 8.70 -16.45 7.30
N GLU A 228 9.00 -15.42 8.09
CA GLU A 228 10.27 -15.35 8.82
C GLU A 228 10.39 -16.40 9.94
N THR A 229 9.28 -16.97 10.39
CA THR A 229 9.29 -18.01 11.43
C THR A 229 9.41 -19.40 10.82
N ILE A 230 8.66 -19.68 9.74
CA ILE A 230 8.56 -21.01 9.16
C ILE A 230 9.58 -21.23 8.05
N LEU A 231 9.77 -20.24 7.17
CA LEU A 231 10.65 -20.34 6.00
C LEU A 231 12.03 -19.74 6.21
N PHE A 232 12.44 -19.51 7.47
CA PHE A 232 13.66 -18.79 7.81
C PHE A 232 14.95 -19.38 7.19
N LYS A 233 14.95 -20.69 6.88
CA LYS A 233 16.09 -21.36 6.25
C LYS A 233 16.15 -21.16 4.74
N ASP A 234 15.00 -20.94 4.12
CA ASP A 234 14.83 -20.87 2.67
C ASP A 234 14.85 -19.42 2.16
N ILE A 235 14.57 -18.45 3.04
CA ILE A 235 14.66 -17.02 2.74
C ILE A 235 16.12 -16.62 2.53
N ASP A 236 16.38 -15.85 1.46
CA ASP A 236 17.70 -15.26 1.22
C ASP A 236 18.11 -14.36 2.40
N LYS A 237 19.21 -14.73 3.07
CA LYS A 237 19.78 -14.04 4.24
C LYS A 237 20.12 -12.56 4.01
N HIS A 238 20.19 -12.11 2.76
CA HIS A 238 20.48 -10.73 2.41
C HIS A 238 19.22 -9.86 2.32
N LEU A 239 18.03 -10.47 2.30
CA LEU A 239 16.78 -9.74 2.39
C LEU A 239 16.62 -9.10 3.77
N LEU A 240 15.98 -7.92 3.76
CA LEU A 240 15.60 -7.24 4.98
C LEU A 240 14.65 -8.14 5.80
N ASN A 241 14.84 -8.20 7.11
CA ASN A 241 13.92 -8.90 8.02
C ASN A 241 13.32 -7.97 9.10
N LEU A 242 12.31 -8.46 9.82
CA LEU A 242 11.59 -7.68 10.83
C LEU A 242 12.44 -7.33 12.06
N ASN A 243 13.45 -8.13 12.39
CA ASN A 243 14.38 -7.79 13.48
C ASN A 243 15.25 -6.60 13.07
N GLN A 244 15.79 -6.62 11.86
CA GLN A 244 16.53 -5.49 11.29
C GLN A 244 15.65 -4.24 11.20
N LEU A 245 14.36 -4.37 10.85
CA LEU A 245 13.42 -3.25 10.89
C LEU A 245 13.27 -2.69 12.30
N SER A 246 13.04 -3.55 13.30
CA SER A 246 12.92 -3.17 14.70
C SER A 246 14.18 -2.47 15.21
N GLU A 247 15.35 -3.06 14.98
CA GLU A 247 16.65 -2.53 15.42
C GLU A 247 17.00 -1.20 14.76
N ARG A 248 16.75 -1.06 13.44
CA ARG A 248 17.15 0.12 12.66
C ARG A 248 16.18 1.29 12.75
N THR A 249 14.92 1.05 13.13
CA THR A 249 13.87 2.10 13.13
C THR A 249 13.15 2.27 14.46
N GLY A 250 13.25 1.29 15.38
CA GLY A 250 12.42 1.22 16.59
C GLY A 250 10.99 0.76 16.32
N TRP A 251 10.73 0.09 15.19
CA TRP A 251 9.42 -0.46 14.86
C TRP A 251 8.96 -1.50 15.90
N ASN A 252 7.70 -1.38 16.35
CA ASN A 252 7.12 -2.28 17.34
C ASN A 252 6.18 -3.29 16.68
N ARG A 253 6.52 -4.57 16.83
CA ARG A 253 5.78 -5.71 16.29
C ARG A 253 4.31 -5.77 16.70
N LEU A 254 3.96 -5.39 17.92
CA LEU A 254 2.60 -5.56 18.45
C LEU A 254 1.65 -4.43 18.06
N GLY A 255 2.16 -3.25 17.71
CA GLY A 255 1.32 -2.07 17.44
C GLY A 255 0.95 -1.85 15.98
N TYR A 256 1.70 -2.46 15.06
CA TYR A 256 1.61 -2.16 13.63
C TYR A 256 1.52 -3.42 12.75
N THR A 257 1.16 -4.56 13.34
CA THR A 257 0.87 -5.78 12.56
C THR A 257 -0.60 -5.80 12.17
N ILE A 258 -0.90 -5.94 10.88
CA ILE A 258 -2.25 -6.17 10.36
C ILE A 258 -2.53 -7.66 10.39
N TYR A 259 -3.52 -8.05 11.19
CA TYR A 259 -3.89 -9.42 11.45
C TYR A 259 -4.76 -10.00 10.32
N CYS A 260 -4.55 -11.28 10.00
CA CYS A 260 -5.30 -12.02 9.00
C CYS A 260 -5.66 -13.41 9.55
N PRO A 261 -6.95 -13.70 9.81
CA PRO A 261 -7.38 -14.98 10.37
C PRO A 261 -6.93 -16.21 9.56
N LEU A 262 -6.85 -16.08 8.23
CA LEU A 262 -6.40 -17.16 7.35
C LEU A 262 -4.94 -17.54 7.63
N VAL A 263 -4.11 -16.58 8.05
CA VAL A 263 -2.71 -16.86 8.42
C VAL A 263 -2.64 -17.75 9.66
N ASP A 264 -3.59 -17.62 10.60
CA ASP A 264 -3.59 -18.41 11.84
C ASP A 264 -4.16 -19.80 11.72
N GLU A 265 -5.13 -20.02 10.85
CA GLU A 265 -5.59 -21.38 10.53
C GLU A 265 -4.41 -22.26 10.09
N LEU A 266 -3.42 -21.66 9.45
CA LEU A 266 -2.21 -22.35 8.96
C LEU A 266 -1.17 -22.53 10.07
N MET A 267 -0.98 -21.51 10.90
CA MET A 267 -0.12 -21.61 12.08
C MET A 267 -0.64 -22.65 13.07
N GLY A 268 -1.96 -22.85 13.12
CA GLY A 268 -2.64 -23.79 14.02
C GLY A 268 -2.73 -25.23 13.49
N THR A 269 -2.67 -25.45 12.18
CA THR A 269 -2.82 -26.79 11.56
C THR A 269 -1.49 -27.52 11.33
N GLY A 270 -0.34 -26.83 11.43
CA GLY A 270 0.96 -27.45 11.26
C GLY A 270 1.52 -28.09 12.54
N THR A 271 1.81 -29.39 12.49
CA THR A 271 2.89 -30.00 13.28
C THR A 271 4.22 -29.37 12.85
N LEU A 272 4.50 -28.17 13.33
CA LEU A 272 5.68 -27.41 12.94
C LEU A 272 6.87 -27.90 13.76
N ASP A 273 7.85 -28.52 13.09
CA ASP A 273 9.17 -28.80 13.64
C ASP A 273 9.95 -27.49 13.80
N VAL A 274 9.56 -26.70 14.81
CA VAL A 274 10.23 -25.44 15.12
C VAL A 274 11.36 -25.69 16.11
N PRO A 275 12.60 -25.27 15.78
CA PRO A 275 13.73 -25.36 16.69
C PRO A 275 13.38 -24.74 18.06
N ALA A 276 13.77 -25.42 19.14
CA ALA A 276 13.46 -24.99 20.51
C ALA A 276 13.86 -23.53 20.80
N SER A 277 14.90 -23.02 20.15
CA SER A 277 15.39 -21.64 20.26
C SER A 277 14.41 -20.56 19.76
N ARG A 278 13.40 -20.91 18.96
CA ARG A 278 12.41 -19.97 18.41
C ARG A 278 10.97 -20.27 18.85
N ARG A 279 10.78 -21.28 19.71
CA ARG A 279 9.49 -21.55 20.35
C ARG A 279 9.00 -20.35 21.18
N SER A 280 9.89 -19.50 21.68
CA SER A 280 9.54 -18.26 22.39
C SER A 280 8.87 -17.20 21.50
N SER A 281 9.26 -17.11 20.23
CA SER A 281 8.65 -16.20 19.24
C SER A 281 7.28 -16.69 18.79
N LEU A 282 7.12 -18.01 18.64
CA LEU A 282 5.83 -18.65 18.40
C LEU A 282 4.92 -18.62 19.62
N SER A 283 5.46 -18.80 20.83
CA SER A 283 4.69 -18.66 22.06
C SER A 283 4.27 -17.21 22.26
N LEU A 284 5.08 -16.22 21.87
CA LEU A 284 4.66 -14.82 21.85
C LEU A 284 3.51 -14.59 20.87
N LEU A 285 3.55 -15.16 19.66
CA LEU A 285 2.41 -15.14 18.72
C LEU A 285 1.18 -15.85 19.32
N GLN A 286 1.34 -17.08 19.83
CA GLN A 286 0.28 -17.89 20.44
C GLN A 286 -0.29 -17.31 21.76
N LEU A 287 0.50 -16.56 22.54
CA LEU A 287 0.07 -15.90 23.78
C LEU A 287 -0.54 -14.52 23.53
N THR A 288 -0.13 -13.83 22.45
CA THR A 288 -0.73 -12.54 22.04
C THR A 288 -2.02 -12.74 21.24
N LEU A 289 -2.17 -13.87 20.55
CA LEU A 289 -3.36 -14.27 19.79
C LEU A 289 -4.69 -14.19 20.58
N PRO A 290 -4.80 -14.74 21.81
CA PRO A 290 -6.01 -14.61 22.64
C PRO A 290 -6.24 -13.19 23.18
N VAL A 291 -5.16 -12.43 23.43
CA VAL A 291 -5.22 -11.07 23.97
C VAL A 291 -5.70 -10.08 22.89
N LEU A 292 -5.23 -10.24 21.64
CA LEU A 292 -5.66 -9.45 20.49
C LEU A 292 -7.10 -9.79 20.07
N ARG A 293 -7.50 -11.08 20.09
CA ARG A 293 -8.91 -11.50 19.89
C ARG A 293 -9.87 -10.81 20.86
N LYS A 294 -9.47 -10.63 22.13
CA LYS A 294 -10.25 -9.93 23.16
C LYS A 294 -10.39 -8.42 22.90
N MET A 295 -9.44 -7.81 22.18
CA MET A 295 -9.48 -6.38 21.83
C MET A 295 -10.37 -6.12 20.61
N GLU A 296 -10.41 -7.02 19.62
CA GLU A 296 -11.29 -6.91 18.44
C GLU A 296 -12.75 -7.29 18.73
N SER A 297 -13.00 -8.24 19.65
CA SER A 297 -14.36 -8.62 20.05
C SER A 297 -15.04 -7.61 21.00
N ALA A 298 -14.41 -6.48 21.31
CA ALA A 298 -14.94 -5.46 22.21
C ALA A 298 -15.48 -4.26 21.40
N PRO A 299 -16.80 -4.09 21.23
CA PRO A 299 -17.38 -3.04 20.37
C PRO A 299 -17.17 -1.60 20.86
N CYS A 300 -16.39 -1.35 21.92
CA CYS A 300 -16.36 -0.06 22.62
C CYS A 300 -14.96 0.53 22.87
N LEU A 301 -13.88 -0.11 22.42
CA LEU A 301 -12.50 0.36 22.71
C LEU A 301 -11.70 0.86 21.49
N VAL A 302 -12.18 0.61 20.26
CA VAL A 302 -11.53 1.10 19.02
C VAL A 302 -11.74 2.62 18.79
N ARG A 303 -12.62 3.29 19.56
CA ARG A 303 -12.88 4.74 19.42
C ARG A 303 -11.99 5.68 20.25
N LYS A 304 -11.01 5.17 21.03
CA LYS A 304 -10.21 6.02 21.96
C LYS A 304 -8.68 6.02 21.74
N LEU A 305 -8.19 5.61 20.58
CA LEU A 305 -6.76 5.73 20.24
C LEU A 305 -6.45 6.70 19.08
N HIS A 306 -7.41 7.54 18.69
CA HIS A 306 -7.08 8.79 18.01
C HIS A 306 -6.79 9.87 19.05
N PRO A 307 -5.59 10.49 19.09
CA PRO A 307 -5.43 11.75 19.78
C PRO A 307 -6.25 12.79 19.01
N GLN A 308 -7.41 13.14 19.56
CA GLN A 308 -8.10 14.37 19.20
C GLN A 308 -7.11 15.52 19.34
N ARG A 309 -6.66 16.09 18.21
CA ARG A 309 -6.10 17.44 18.20
C ARG A 309 -7.27 18.40 18.39
N SER A 310 -7.52 18.77 19.65
CA SER A 310 -8.29 19.95 19.97
C SER A 310 -7.52 21.17 19.46
N HIS A 311 -8.02 21.82 18.41
CA HIS A 311 -7.74 23.23 18.17
C HIS A 311 -9.04 23.99 18.39
N SER A 312 -8.96 24.90 19.35
CA SER A 312 -9.99 25.81 19.81
C SER A 312 -10.55 26.64 18.66
N TRP A 313 -11.87 26.66 18.54
CA TRP A 313 -12.59 27.83 18.05
C TRP A 313 -13.68 28.17 19.07
N THR A 314 -13.28 28.95 20.06
CA THR A 314 -14.19 29.78 20.86
C THR A 314 -14.43 31.09 20.12
N SER A 315 -15.63 31.26 19.59
CA SER A 315 -16.34 32.53 19.44
C SER A 315 -17.83 32.16 19.53
N ILE A 316 -18.50 32.33 20.67
CA ILE A 316 -19.16 33.58 21.11
C ILE A 316 -20.14 34.07 20.04
N MET A 317 -21.44 33.79 20.18
CA MET A 317 -22.43 34.74 20.72
C MET A 317 -23.86 34.14 20.74
N THR A 318 -24.44 34.11 21.95
CA THR A 318 -25.80 34.56 22.36
C THR A 318 -26.73 35.09 21.23
N VAL A 319 -28.04 34.84 21.16
CA VAL A 319 -29.12 34.50 22.13
C VAL A 319 -30.08 33.51 21.46
#